data_AF-A0AAU1E183-F1
#
_entry.id   AF-A0AAU1E183-F1
#
_cell.length_a   1.000
_cell.length_b   1.000
_cell.length_c   1.000
_cell.angle_alpha   90.00
_cell.angle_beta   90.00
_cell.angle_gamma   90.00
#
_symmetry.space_group_name_H-M   'P 1'
#
loop_
_entity.id
_entity.type
_entity.pdbx_description
1 polymer ?
#
loop_
_entity_poly.entity_id
_entity_poly.type
_entity_poly.pdbx_seq_one_letter_code
_entity_poly.pdbx_strand_id
1 'polypeptide(L)' 'MTEQAVGMVMALGRLPADQARSVLTRVSQRANITPGRAAGLLTAWAFSGELNLGIRIALEEAIRERRRPGRPPSPAE' A
#
# COMPACT_ATOMS: atom_id res chain seq x y z
N MET A 1 -1.04 -1.32 -14.16
CA MET A 1 -1.62 -0.49 -13.09
C MET A 1 -1.03 -0.82 -11.72
N THR A 2 -0.90 -2.11 -11.36
CA THR A 2 -0.32 -2.53 -10.06
C THR A 2 1.07 -1.96 -9.78
N GLU A 3 1.98 -1.98 -10.76
CA GLU A 3 3.36 -1.47 -10.58
C GLU A 3 3.42 0.03 -10.29
N GLN A 4 2.51 0.83 -10.88
CA GLN A 4 2.44 2.27 -10.62
C GLN A 4 1.96 2.55 -9.19
N ALA A 5 0.92 1.86 -8.75
CA ALA A 5 0.39 2.00 -7.40
C ALA A 5 1.41 1.54 -6.34
N VAL A 6 2.20 0.50 -6.64
CA VAL A 6 3.37 0.10 -5.83
C VAL A 6 4.38 1.24 -5.76
N GLY A 7 4.73 1.86 -6.90
CA GLY A 7 5.60 3.04 -6.97
C GLY A 7 5.15 4.18 -6.06
N MET A 8 3.86 4.45 -6.02
CA MET A 8 3.31 5.48 -5.14
C MET A 8 3.43 5.11 -3.66
N VAL A 9 3.10 3.87 -3.29
CA VAL A 9 3.21 3.41 -1.90
C VAL A 9 4.68 3.41 -1.44
N MET A 10 5.63 3.11 -2.33
CA MET A 10 7.06 3.27 -2.06
C MET A 10 7.40 4.74 -1.73
N ALA A 11 6.97 5.69 -2.55
CA ALA A 11 7.24 7.11 -2.35
C ALA A 11 6.62 7.65 -1.05
N LEU A 12 5.39 7.24 -0.73
CA LEU A 12 4.64 7.67 0.45
C LEU A 12 5.19 7.06 1.75
N GLY A 13 5.43 5.76 1.74
CA GLY A 13 5.90 5.02 2.90
C GLY A 13 7.41 5.12 3.12
N ARG A 14 8.18 5.50 2.08
CA ARG A 14 9.62 5.22 1.94
C ARG A 14 9.93 3.74 2.17
N LEU A 15 9.15 2.88 1.52
CA LEU A 15 9.26 1.42 1.62
C LEU A 15 9.84 0.83 0.32
N PRO A 16 10.55 -0.31 0.38
CA PRO A 16 10.97 -1.04 -0.83
C PRO A 16 9.77 -1.66 -1.56
N ALA A 17 9.95 -2.00 -2.83
CA ALA A 17 8.90 -2.50 -3.73
C ALA A 17 8.14 -3.71 -3.16
N ASP A 18 8.85 -4.64 -2.53
CA ASP A 18 8.26 -5.84 -1.92
C ASP A 18 7.28 -5.49 -0.78
N GLN A 19 7.70 -4.59 0.12
CA GLN A 19 6.86 -4.11 1.21
C GLN A 19 5.68 -3.29 0.70
N ALA A 20 5.89 -2.44 -0.30
CA ALA A 20 4.83 -1.65 -0.92
C ALA A 20 3.76 -2.54 -1.58
N ARG A 21 4.16 -3.61 -2.27
CA ARG A 21 3.24 -4.61 -2.83
C ARG A 21 2.48 -5.34 -1.72
N SER A 22 3.14 -5.69 -0.63
CA SER A 22 2.49 -6.29 0.54
C SER A 22 1.48 -5.35 1.21
N VAL A 23 1.80 -4.06 1.32
CA VAL A 23 0.87 -3.02 1.81
C VAL A 23 -0.36 -2.95 0.92
N LEU A 24 -0.17 -2.94 -0.40
CA LEU A 24 -1.27 -2.87 -1.38
C LEU A 24 -2.23 -4.07 -1.24
N THR A 25 -1.69 -5.27 -1.06
CA THR A 25 -2.46 -6.49 -0.78
C THR A 25 -3.23 -6.42 0.53
N ARG A 26 -2.63 -5.86 1.59
CA ARG A 26 -3.34 -5.66 2.87
C ARG A 26 -4.47 -4.65 2.77
N VAL A 27 -4.24 -3.54 2.08
CA VAL A 27 -5.27 -2.53 1.84
C VAL A 27 -6.43 -3.14 1.07
N SER A 28 -6.14 -3.93 0.02
CA SER A 28 -7.19 -4.61 -0.75
C SER A 28 -7.98 -5.62 0.09
N GLN A 29 -7.31 -6.37 0.97
CA GLN A 29 -7.98 -7.29 1.89
C GLN A 29 -8.84 -6.55 2.93
N ARG A 30 -8.31 -5.50 3.55
CA ARG A 30 -9.01 -4.74 4.62
C ARG A 30 -10.20 -3.95 4.07
N ALA A 31 -10.09 -3.46 2.84
CA ALA A 31 -11.19 -2.79 2.15
C ALA A 31 -12.14 -3.76 1.41
N ASN A 32 -11.86 -5.07 1.42
CA ASN A 32 -12.61 -6.10 0.72
C ASN A 32 -12.80 -5.81 -0.78
N ILE A 33 -11.73 -5.38 -1.45
CA ILE A 33 -11.70 -5.06 -2.88
C ILE A 33 -10.64 -5.86 -3.62
N THR A 34 -10.78 -5.98 -4.94
CA THR A 34 -9.75 -6.59 -5.78
C THR A 34 -8.49 -5.73 -5.84
N PRO A 35 -7.29 -6.32 -5.95
CA PRO A 35 -6.02 -5.58 -6.00
C PRO A 35 -5.95 -4.62 -7.20
N GLY A 36 -6.61 -4.95 -8.32
CA GLY A 36 -6.76 -4.03 -9.45
C GLY A 36 -7.58 -2.79 -9.10
N ARG A 37 -8.65 -2.93 -8.33
CA ARG A 37 -9.45 -1.80 -7.83
C ARG A 37 -8.68 -0.97 -6.80
N ALA A 38 -7.91 -1.62 -5.93
CA ALA A 38 -7.03 -0.92 -4.99
C ALA A 38 -5.95 -0.10 -5.73
N ALA A 39 -5.32 -0.68 -6.75
CA ALA A 39 -4.37 0.03 -7.60
C ALA A 39 -5.02 1.20 -8.33
N GLY A 40 -6.21 1.02 -8.89
CA GLY A 40 -6.96 2.09 -9.56
C GLY A 40 -7.33 3.24 -8.60
N LEU A 41 -7.75 2.93 -7.37
CA LEU A 41 -8.04 3.95 -6.36
C LEU A 41 -6.80 4.73 -5.93
N LEU A 42 -5.66 4.05 -5.78
CA LEU A 42 -4.38 4.70 -5.48
C LEU A 42 -3.92 5.60 -6.63
N THR A 43 -4.01 5.13 -7.88
CA THR A 43 -3.70 5.94 -9.07
C THR A 43 -4.63 7.14 -9.20
N ALA A 44 -5.93 6.96 -8.98
CA ALA A 44 -6.90 8.06 -9.01
C ALA A 44 -6.60 9.09 -7.91
N TRP A 45 -6.22 8.63 -6.71
CA TRP A 45 -5.79 9.51 -5.64
C TRP A 45 -4.51 10.29 -5.97
N ALA A 46 -3.56 9.70 -6.71
CA ALA A 46 -2.39 10.41 -7.22
C ALA A 46 -2.76 11.67 -8.00
N PHE A 47 -3.84 11.55 -8.77
CA PHE A 47 -4.25 12.54 -9.75
C PHE A 47 -5.26 13.54 -9.18
N SER A 48 -6.17 13.05 -8.33
CA SER A 48 -7.29 13.82 -7.80
C SER A 48 -7.08 14.31 -6.37
N GLY A 49 -6.13 13.74 -5.62
CA GLY A 49 -5.93 14.02 -4.19
C GLY A 49 -7.04 13.48 -3.27
N GLU A 50 -8.14 13.00 -3.84
CA GLU A 50 -9.27 12.41 -3.13
C GLU A 50 -9.14 10.89 -3.02
N LEU A 51 -9.15 10.40 -1.78
CA LEU A 51 -9.15 8.97 -1.47
C LEU A 51 -10.22 8.73 -0.42
N ASN A 52 -11.00 7.66 -0.60
CA ASN A 52 -11.98 7.25 0.40
C ASN A 52 -11.29 7.08 1.77
N LEU A 53 -11.86 7.67 2.81
CA LEU A 53 -11.28 7.69 4.16
C LEU A 53 -10.94 6.27 4.66
N GLY A 54 -11.78 5.27 4.37
CA GLY A 54 -11.52 3.88 4.76
C GLY A 54 -10.28 3.28 4.08
N ILE A 55 -10.06 3.59 2.80
CA ILE A 55 -8.86 3.18 2.06
C ILE A 55 -7.64 3.92 2.61
N ARG A 56 -7.78 5.22 2.91
CA ARG A 56 -6.69 6.04 3.47
C ARG A 56 -6.25 5.51 4.82
N ILE A 57 -7.19 5.23 5.73
CA ILE A 57 -6.91 4.65 7.05
C ILE A 57 -6.23 3.29 6.88
N ALA A 58 -6.75 2.41 6.03
CA ALA A 58 -6.16 1.10 5.79
C ALA A 58 -4.71 1.21 5.24
N LEU A 59 -4.46 2.17 4.35
CA LEU A 59 -3.14 2.44 3.80
C LEU A 59 -2.16 2.95 4.86
N GLU A 60 -2.58 3.93 5.65
CA GLU A 60 -1.77 4.49 6.74
C GLU A 60 -1.47 3.46 7.82
N GLU A 61 -2.44 2.63 8.20
CA GLU A 61 -2.23 1.52 9.13
C GLU A 61 -1.24 0.49 8.59
N ALA A 62 -1.39 0.11 7.32
CA ALA A 62 -0.48 -0.84 6.67
C ALA A 62 0.96 -0.27 6.56
N ILE A 63 1.12 1.00 6.22
CA ILE A 63 2.43 1.68 6.18
C ILE A 63 3.00 1.78 7.60
N ARG A 64 2.20 2.16 8.60
CA ARG A 64 2.62 2.26 10.00
C ARG A 64 3.09 0.92 10.55
N GLU A 65 2.40 -0.17 10.22
CA GLU A 65 2.80 -1.50 10.65
C GLU A 65 4.14 -1.91 10.03
N ARG A 66 4.41 -1.52 8.78
CA ARG A 66 5.69 -1.75 8.11
C ARG A 66 6.81 -0.82 8.62
N ARG A 67 6.49 0.41 9.00
CA ARG A 67 7.44 1.36 9.58
C ARG A 67 7.85 1.04 11.01
N ARG A 68 7.07 0.25 11.77
CA ARG A 68 7.50 -0.21 13.09
C ARG A 68 8.78 -1.04 12.93
N PRO A 69 9.93 -0.58 13.45
CA PRO A 69 11.18 -1.31 13.35
C PRO A 69 11.12 -2.45 14.36
N GLY A 70 10.55 -3.59 13.95
CA GLY A 70 10.28 -4.70 14.88
C GLY A 70 10.16 -6.07 14.25
N ARG A 71 10.29 -6.21 12.93
CA ARG A 71 10.47 -7.53 12.33
C ARG A 71 11.46 -7.42 11.16
N PRO A 72 12.72 -7.83 11.34
CA PRO A 72 13.61 -7.96 10.20
C PRO A 72 12.95 -8.88 9.15
N PRO A 73 13.15 -8.63 7.85
CA PRO A 73 12.92 -9.68 6.87
C PRO A 73 13.87 -10.82 7.25
N SER A 74 13.34 -11.99 7.64
CA SER A 74 14.17 -13.18 7.62
C SER A 74 14.63 -13.34 6.17
N PRO A 75 15.95 -13.36 5.88
CA PRO A 75 16.40 -13.97 4.65
C PRO A 75 16.08 -15.47 4.80
N ALA A 76 15.13 -15.97 4.02
CA ALA A 76 15.03 -17.40 3.81
C ALA A 76 16.09 -17.77 2.78
N GLU A 77 16.93 -18.74 3.16
CA GLU A 77 18.06 -19.37 2.44
C GLU A 77 17.85 -19.62 0.96
#